data_AF-A0A1G5J3N5-F1
#
_entry.id   AF-A0A1G5J3N5-F1
#
_cell.length_a   1.000
_cell.length_b   1.000
_cell.length_c   1.000
_cell.angle_alpha   90.00
_cell.angle_beta   90.00
_cell.angle_gamma   90.00
#
_symmetry.space_group_name_H-M   'P 1'
#
loop_
_entity.id
_entity.type
_entity.pdbx_description
1 polymer ?
#
loop_
_entity_poly.entity_id
_entity_poly.type
_entity_poly.pdbx_seq_one_letter_code
_entity_poly.pdbx_strand_id
1 'polypeptide(L)'
;MKHFYPGLLVAAFLFATHSASAQVGVGTTAPNAALDISAANDGLLIPRVALANTTTATVLTPTASELVYNTATAGDVTPGFYYWSGTAWIRLATGASNDWSITGNAGTTPGTHFLGTTNAVDLRIKTAGTDRWNISNTNNGQLQSYFARDGGFTRLFVPT
;
A
#
# COMPACT_ATOMS: atom_id res chain seq x y z
N MET A 1 -65.00 28.24 3.90
CA MET A 1 -64.21 28.62 2.70
C MET A 1 -62.79 28.13 2.94
N LYS A 2 -62.22 27.29 2.07
CA LYS A 2 -60.83 26.83 2.26
C LYS A 2 -59.90 27.97 1.84
N HIS A 3 -59.12 28.52 2.78
CA HIS A 3 -58.17 29.58 2.48
C HIS A 3 -57.02 29.01 1.64
N PHE A 4 -56.78 29.59 0.46
CA PHE A 4 -55.69 29.24 -0.44
C PHE A 4 -54.51 30.18 -0.17
N TYR A 5 -53.33 29.64 0.14
CA TYR A 5 -52.13 30.41 0.52
C TYR A 5 -51.04 30.30 -0.56
N PRO A 6 -51.17 31.02 -1.69
CA PRO A 6 -50.26 30.91 -2.83
C PRO A 6 -48.82 31.34 -2.49
N GLY A 7 -48.65 32.29 -1.56
CA GLY A 7 -47.31 32.71 -1.12
C GLY A 7 -46.51 31.60 -0.43
N LEU A 8 -47.18 30.71 0.31
CA LEU A 8 -46.54 29.57 0.96
C LEU A 8 -46.04 28.54 -0.07
N LEU A 9 -46.81 28.32 -1.14
CA LEU A 9 -46.45 27.44 -2.25
C LEU A 9 -45.26 27.99 -3.05
N VAL A 10 -45.19 29.30 -3.29
CA VAL A 10 -44.06 29.94 -3.98
C VAL A 10 -42.78 29.86 -3.15
N ALA A 11 -42.86 30.10 -1.84
CA ALA A 11 -41.70 29.97 -0.95
C ALA A 11 -41.20 28.51 -0.89
N ALA A 12 -42.10 27.53 -0.79
CA ALA A 12 -41.74 26.11 -0.80
C ALA A 12 -41.06 25.69 -2.13
N PHE A 13 -41.52 26.22 -3.26
CA PHE A 13 -40.92 25.96 -4.57
C PHE A 13 -39.52 26.57 -4.72
N LEU A 14 -39.28 27.78 -4.18
CA LEU A 14 -37.97 28.43 -4.19
C LEU A 14 -36.92 27.70 -3.33
N PHE A 15 -37.33 27.04 -2.25
CA PHE A 15 -36.45 26.20 -1.43
C PHE A 15 -36.22 24.81 -2.05
N ALA A 16 -37.17 24.27 -2.82
CA ALA A 16 -37.07 22.95 -3.44
C ALA A 16 -36.07 22.86 -4.61
N THR A 17 -35.64 24.00 -5.19
CA THR A 17 -34.72 24.02 -6.34
C THR A 17 -33.25 24.27 -5.97
N HIS A 18 -32.93 24.45 -4.68
CA HIS A 18 -31.55 24.70 -4.25
C HIS A 18 -30.82 23.38 -3.93
N SER A 19 -29.96 22.94 -4.86
CA SER A 19 -28.98 21.90 -4.58
C SER A 19 -27.77 22.52 -3.89
N ALA A 20 -27.58 22.25 -2.60
CA ALA A 20 -26.38 22.65 -1.88
C ALA A 20 -25.28 21.60 -2.06
N SER A 21 -24.08 22.03 -2.46
CA SER A 21 -22.91 21.14 -2.53
C SER A 21 -22.41 20.81 -1.13
N ALA A 22 -22.33 19.52 -0.77
CA ALA A 22 -21.92 19.03 0.56
C ALA A 22 -20.40 18.76 0.70
N GLN A 23 -19.60 19.21 -0.27
CA GLN A 23 -18.16 19.04 -0.30
C GLN A 23 -17.45 19.98 0.68
N VAL A 24 -16.45 19.45 1.40
CA VAL A 24 -15.66 20.18 2.38
C VAL A 24 -14.37 20.66 1.72
N GLY A 25 -14.22 21.97 1.56
CA GLY A 25 -12.96 22.60 1.18
C GLY A 25 -12.23 23.16 2.40
N VAL A 26 -10.95 22.83 2.56
CA VAL A 26 -10.05 23.47 3.53
C VAL A 26 -8.96 24.21 2.75
N GLY A 27 -8.92 25.53 2.84
CA GLY A 27 -7.99 26.35 2.05
C GLY A 27 -8.35 26.50 0.56
N THR A 28 -9.55 26.06 0.14
CA THR A 28 -10.10 26.28 -1.21
C THR A 28 -11.60 26.55 -1.15
N THR A 29 -12.10 27.42 -2.03
CA THR A 29 -13.54 27.70 -2.20
C THR A 29 -14.17 26.88 -3.35
N ALA A 30 -13.35 26.19 -4.14
CA ALA A 30 -13.77 25.36 -5.26
C ALA A 30 -13.18 23.95 -5.13
N PRO A 31 -13.67 23.14 -4.16
CA PRO A 31 -13.18 21.77 -3.95
C PRO A 31 -13.51 20.86 -5.14
N ASN A 32 -12.57 19.98 -5.51
CA ASN A 32 -12.71 19.01 -6.60
C ASN A 32 -13.15 17.61 -6.14
N ALA A 33 -13.27 17.40 -4.81
CA ALA A 33 -13.63 16.13 -4.20
C ALA A 33 -14.51 16.36 -2.96
N ALA A 34 -15.02 15.28 -2.36
CA ALA A 34 -15.84 15.34 -1.14
C ALA A 34 -15.09 16.03 0.03
N LEU A 35 -13.77 15.85 0.11
CA LEU A 35 -12.86 16.62 0.94
C LEU A 35 -11.69 17.05 0.05
N ASP A 36 -11.46 18.36 -0.07
CA ASP A 36 -10.32 18.94 -0.79
C ASP A 36 -9.55 19.88 0.15
N ILE A 37 -8.27 19.59 0.37
CA ILE A 37 -7.39 20.35 1.26
C ILE A 37 -6.28 20.96 0.40
N SER A 38 -6.29 22.30 0.29
CA SER A 38 -5.30 23.07 -0.44
C SER A 38 -4.46 23.90 0.53
N ALA A 39 -3.18 23.56 0.68
CA ALA A 39 -2.23 24.28 1.50
C ALA A 39 -0.84 24.26 0.87
N ALA A 40 -0.09 25.36 0.99
CA ALA A 40 1.28 25.46 0.46
C ALA A 40 2.35 24.98 1.45
N ASN A 41 2.11 25.19 2.75
CA ASN A 41 3.11 24.98 3.82
C ASN A 41 2.61 24.08 4.96
N ASP A 42 1.40 23.55 4.86
CA ASP A 42 0.78 22.69 5.88
C ASP A 42 0.35 21.35 5.27
N GLY A 43 0.18 20.34 6.13
CA GLY A 43 -0.29 19.01 5.76
C GLY A 43 -1.50 18.56 6.55
N LEU A 44 -1.90 17.31 6.35
CA LEU A 44 -3.00 16.69 7.10
C LEU A 44 -2.45 15.94 8.32
N LEU A 45 -2.85 16.37 9.52
CA LEU A 45 -2.55 15.64 10.75
C LEU A 45 -3.60 14.55 10.98
N ILE A 46 -3.21 13.30 10.71
CA ILE A 46 -4.02 12.11 10.95
C ILE A 46 -4.13 11.83 12.46
N PRO A 47 -5.28 11.32 12.98
CA PRO A 47 -5.45 10.94 14.38
C PRO A 47 -4.33 10.04 14.90
N ARG A 48 -3.79 10.38 16.07
CA ARG A 48 -2.74 9.61 16.75
C ARG A 48 -3.36 8.67 17.77
N VAL A 49 -3.19 7.36 17.57
CA VAL A 49 -3.82 6.32 18.39
C VAL A 49 -2.73 5.37 18.91
N ALA A 50 -2.78 4.97 20.17
CA ALA A 50 -1.92 3.92 20.69
C ALA A 50 -2.56 2.56 20.40
N LEU A 51 -2.14 1.89 19.33
CA LEU A 51 -2.64 0.55 19.00
C LEU A 51 -2.04 -0.49 19.96
N ALA A 52 -2.83 -1.50 20.34
CA ALA A 52 -2.36 -2.58 21.21
C ALA A 52 -1.76 -3.76 20.42
N ASN A 53 -2.34 -4.06 19.26
CA ASN A 53 -1.92 -5.07 18.27
C ASN A 53 -2.71 -4.81 16.96
N THR A 54 -2.48 -5.62 15.92
CA THR A 54 -3.17 -5.45 14.63
C THR A 54 -4.62 -5.94 14.61
N THR A 55 -5.06 -6.79 15.53
CA THR A 55 -6.38 -7.44 15.47
C THR A 55 -7.44 -6.80 16.36
N THR A 56 -7.03 -5.98 17.33
CA THR A 56 -7.93 -5.27 18.24
C THR A 56 -8.42 -3.96 17.63
N ALA A 57 -9.74 -3.79 17.58
CA ALA A 57 -10.39 -2.53 17.27
C ALA A 57 -10.23 -1.50 18.42
N THR A 58 -9.07 -0.84 18.48
CA THR A 58 -8.74 0.16 19.51
C THR A 58 -9.45 1.49 19.32
N VAL A 59 -9.81 1.83 18.08
CA VAL A 59 -10.82 2.87 17.81
C VAL A 59 -12.18 2.22 17.94
N LEU A 60 -13.13 2.87 18.62
CA LEU A 60 -14.47 2.31 18.79
C LEU A 60 -15.16 2.20 17.42
N THR A 61 -15.57 0.98 17.05
CA THR A 61 -16.26 0.67 15.79
C THR A 61 -15.53 1.21 14.54
N PRO A 62 -14.29 0.76 14.28
CA PRO A 62 -13.51 1.27 13.17
C PRO A 62 -14.16 0.84 11.85
N THR A 63 -14.21 1.77 10.90
CA THR A 63 -14.79 1.51 9.58
C THR A 63 -13.68 1.09 8.62
N ALA A 64 -13.98 0.22 7.65
CA ALA A 64 -13.00 -0.14 6.63
C ALA A 64 -12.43 1.12 5.96
N SER A 65 -11.12 1.11 5.73
CA SER A 65 -10.31 2.23 5.23
C SER A 65 -10.08 3.40 6.20
N GLU A 66 -10.45 3.28 7.48
CA GLU A 66 -10.10 4.28 8.49
C GLU A 66 -8.58 4.34 8.72
N LEU A 67 -7.99 5.53 8.67
CA LEU A 67 -6.54 5.77 8.74
C LEU A 67 -6.15 6.41 10.08
N VAL A 68 -5.12 5.86 10.73
CA VAL A 68 -4.54 6.40 11.98
C VAL A 68 -3.02 6.39 11.92
N TYR A 69 -2.39 7.23 12.74
CA TYR A 69 -0.98 7.10 13.08
C TYR A 69 -0.85 6.37 14.43
N ASN A 70 -0.30 5.16 14.41
CA ASN A 70 0.04 4.42 15.63
C ASN A 70 1.22 5.08 16.35
N THR A 71 1.09 5.30 17.66
CA THR A 71 2.16 5.84 18.51
C THR A 71 2.85 4.81 19.38
N ALA A 72 2.30 3.59 19.49
CA ALA A 72 2.78 2.57 20.42
C ALA A 72 3.69 1.53 19.75
N THR A 73 4.62 1.00 20.53
CA THR A 73 5.25 -0.30 20.27
C THR A 73 4.63 -1.30 21.23
N ALA A 74 3.74 -2.15 20.73
CA ALA A 74 2.99 -3.13 21.52
C ALA A 74 2.58 -4.31 20.64
N GLY A 75 2.62 -5.53 21.16
CA GLY A 75 2.29 -6.72 20.38
C GLY A 75 3.09 -6.79 19.06
N ASP A 76 2.38 -6.80 17.94
CA ASP A 76 2.90 -6.82 16.58
C ASP A 76 2.88 -5.44 15.88
N VAL A 77 2.52 -4.36 16.59
CA VAL A 77 2.49 -2.99 16.04
C VAL A 77 3.70 -2.18 16.50
N THR A 78 4.15 -1.32 15.60
CA THR A 78 5.19 -0.30 15.82
C THR A 78 4.70 1.06 15.31
N PRO A 79 5.29 2.18 15.74
CA PRO A 79 4.87 3.51 15.30
C PRO A 79 4.85 3.66 13.77
N GLY A 80 3.81 4.31 13.25
CA GLY A 80 3.61 4.50 11.81
C GLY A 80 2.13 4.55 11.41
N PHE A 81 1.86 4.69 10.12
CA PHE A 81 0.49 4.75 9.61
C PHE A 81 -0.12 3.35 9.48
N TYR A 82 -1.39 3.22 9.91
CA TYR A 82 -2.18 2.00 9.78
C TYR A 82 -3.57 2.36 9.27
N TYR A 83 -4.14 1.51 8.41
CA TYR A 83 -5.55 1.58 8.06
C TYR A 83 -6.30 0.33 8.52
N TRP A 84 -7.57 0.48 8.87
CA TRP A 84 -8.43 -0.64 9.22
C TRP A 84 -8.91 -1.35 7.95
N SER A 85 -8.67 -2.65 7.81
CA SER A 85 -9.13 -3.45 6.67
C SER A 85 -10.61 -3.83 6.72
N GLY A 86 -11.27 -3.56 7.85
CA GLY A 86 -12.57 -4.16 8.22
C GLY A 86 -12.42 -5.22 9.32
N THR A 87 -11.26 -5.83 9.46
CA THR A 87 -10.99 -6.86 10.49
C THR A 87 -9.65 -6.72 11.20
N ALA A 88 -8.70 -5.97 10.64
CA ALA A 88 -7.38 -5.76 11.24
C ALA A 88 -6.76 -4.42 10.81
N TRP A 89 -5.87 -3.88 11.63
CA TRP A 89 -4.99 -2.77 11.28
C TRP A 89 -3.87 -3.26 10.38
N ILE A 90 -3.80 -2.70 9.18
CA ILE A 90 -2.76 -2.96 8.20
C ILE A 90 -1.82 -1.76 8.16
N ARG A 91 -0.54 -2.01 8.40
CA ARG A 91 0.48 -0.96 8.33
C ARG A 91 0.66 -0.51 6.89
N LEU A 92 0.63 0.79 6.64
CA LEU A 92 1.10 1.35 5.38
C LEU A 92 2.63 1.23 5.36
N ALA A 93 3.17 0.75 4.24
CA ALA A 93 4.57 0.37 4.09
C ALA A 93 5.55 1.29 4.82
N THR A 94 6.52 0.71 5.51
CA THR A 94 7.71 1.46 5.91
C THR A 94 8.45 1.86 4.66
N GLY A 95 8.98 3.08 4.59
CA GLY A 95 9.80 3.54 3.45
C GLY A 95 11.02 2.65 3.13
N ALA A 96 11.30 1.61 3.91
CA ALA A 96 12.17 0.51 3.53
C ALA A 96 11.40 -0.50 2.65
N SER A 97 11.63 -0.44 1.34
CA SER A 97 11.33 -1.57 0.46
C SER A 97 12.36 -2.66 0.72
N ASN A 98 11.89 -3.91 0.85
CA ASN A 98 12.74 -5.09 0.96
C ASN A 98 13.14 -5.63 -0.44
N ASP A 99 12.85 -4.87 -1.50
CA ASP A 99 13.09 -5.28 -2.87
C ASP A 99 14.53 -4.94 -3.30
N TRP A 100 15.02 -5.66 -4.32
CA TRP A 100 16.28 -5.33 -4.97
C TRP A 100 16.03 -4.25 -6.04
N SER A 101 16.68 -3.09 -5.91
CA SER A 101 16.53 -1.97 -6.83
C SER A 101 17.27 -2.21 -8.15
N ILE A 102 16.72 -1.67 -9.26
CA ILE A 102 17.38 -1.65 -10.57
C ILE A 102 18.64 -0.78 -10.60
N THR A 103 18.79 0.15 -9.67
CA THR A 103 20.01 0.95 -9.49
C THR A 103 20.96 0.36 -8.44
N GLY A 104 20.60 -0.79 -7.85
CA GLY A 104 21.31 -1.42 -6.74
C GLY A 104 20.92 -0.87 -5.37
N ASN A 105 21.27 -1.63 -4.32
CA ASN A 105 21.01 -1.30 -2.92
C ASN A 105 22.34 -0.98 -2.20
N ALA A 106 22.41 0.14 -1.49
CA ALA A 106 23.53 0.47 -0.60
C ALA A 106 23.27 -0.06 0.82
N GLY A 107 24.32 -0.20 1.65
CA GLY A 107 24.18 -0.58 3.06
C GLY A 107 23.80 -2.04 3.31
N THR A 108 24.08 -2.96 2.38
CA THR A 108 23.80 -4.39 2.55
C THR A 108 24.67 -5.03 3.62
N THR A 109 24.11 -5.98 4.38
CA THR A 109 24.86 -6.79 5.35
C THR A 109 24.96 -8.22 4.81
N PRO A 110 26.19 -8.75 4.58
CA PRO A 110 26.36 -10.13 4.13
C PRO A 110 25.65 -11.14 5.04
N GLY A 111 24.91 -12.08 4.46
CA GLY A 111 24.12 -13.09 5.18
C GLY A 111 22.69 -12.66 5.54
N THR A 112 22.40 -11.36 5.58
CA THR A 112 21.05 -10.83 5.81
C THR A 112 20.40 -10.34 4.53
N HIS A 113 21.14 -9.57 3.72
CA HIS A 113 20.64 -8.99 2.47
C HIS A 113 21.28 -9.70 1.27
N PHE A 114 20.46 -10.31 0.42
CA PHE A 114 20.92 -10.99 -0.77
C PHE A 114 19.81 -11.09 -1.83
N LEU A 115 20.23 -11.22 -3.10
CA LEU A 115 19.35 -11.63 -4.18
C LEU A 115 19.32 -13.16 -4.22
N GLY A 116 18.21 -13.77 -3.81
CA GLY A 116 18.13 -15.22 -3.75
C GLY A 116 16.93 -15.75 -2.96
N THR A 117 17.01 -17.02 -2.62
CA THR A 117 16.01 -17.78 -1.87
C THR A 117 16.62 -18.21 -0.52
N THR A 118 15.80 -18.26 0.53
CA THR A 118 16.20 -18.79 1.85
C THR A 118 15.93 -20.29 1.99
N ASN A 119 15.19 -20.88 1.04
CA ASN A 119 14.89 -22.31 1.01
C ASN A 119 15.75 -23.01 -0.06
N ALA A 120 15.72 -24.35 -0.06
CA ALA A 120 16.50 -25.22 -0.95
C ALA A 120 15.96 -25.22 -2.41
N VAL A 121 15.75 -24.04 -2.97
CA VAL A 121 15.18 -23.80 -4.31
C VAL A 121 16.10 -22.85 -5.07
N ASP A 122 16.30 -23.11 -6.36
CA ASP A 122 17.13 -22.26 -7.22
C ASP A 122 16.61 -20.81 -7.32
N LEU A 123 17.52 -19.84 -7.33
CA LEU A 123 17.22 -18.52 -7.90
C LEU A 123 17.18 -18.62 -9.42
N ARG A 124 16.07 -18.23 -10.06
CA ARG A 124 15.89 -18.30 -11.52
C ARG A 124 15.69 -16.93 -12.15
N ILE A 125 16.30 -16.74 -13.31
CA ILE A 125 16.12 -15.59 -14.20
C ILE A 125 15.33 -16.04 -15.42
N LYS A 126 14.19 -15.40 -15.66
CA LYS A 126 13.21 -15.75 -16.70
C LYS A 126 12.97 -14.60 -17.66
N THR A 127 12.65 -14.90 -18.93
CA THR A 127 12.01 -13.93 -19.84
C THR A 127 10.78 -14.55 -20.48
N ALA A 128 9.66 -13.81 -20.49
CA ALA A 128 8.34 -14.32 -20.89
C ALA A 128 7.96 -15.64 -20.19
N GLY A 129 8.21 -15.73 -18.87
CA GLY A 129 7.97 -16.93 -18.05
C GLY A 129 8.93 -18.12 -18.27
N THR A 130 9.74 -18.08 -19.33
CA THR A 130 10.69 -19.14 -19.69
C THR A 130 12.01 -18.97 -18.93
N ASP A 131 12.52 -20.05 -18.33
CA ASP A 131 13.82 -20.03 -17.67
C ASP A 131 14.93 -19.70 -18.67
N ARG A 132 15.81 -18.76 -18.29
CA ARG A 132 17.02 -18.41 -19.02
C ARG A 132 18.21 -18.94 -18.26
N TRP A 133 18.42 -18.47 -17.04
CA TRP A 133 19.52 -18.90 -16.17
C TRP A 133 19.04 -19.23 -14.76
N ASN A 134 19.79 -20.05 -14.03
CA ASN A 134 19.59 -20.28 -12.59
C ASN A 134 20.93 -20.42 -11.85
N ILE A 135 20.90 -20.13 -10.55
CA ILE A 135 21.93 -20.59 -9.60
C ILE A 135 21.37 -21.84 -8.94
N SER A 136 21.97 -23.00 -9.26
CA SER A 136 21.42 -24.30 -8.88
C SER A 136 21.71 -24.67 -7.43
N ASN A 137 20.68 -24.92 -6.64
CA ASN A 137 20.81 -25.50 -5.30
C ASN A 137 21.34 -26.94 -5.37
N THR A 138 20.80 -27.77 -6.27
CA THR A 138 21.16 -29.20 -6.38
C THR A 138 22.57 -29.44 -6.91
N ASN A 139 23.13 -28.47 -7.62
CA ASN A 139 24.48 -28.56 -8.20
C ASN A 139 25.46 -27.60 -7.49
N ASN A 140 25.35 -27.45 -6.17
CA ASN A 140 26.28 -26.70 -5.33
C ASN A 140 26.53 -25.25 -5.79
N GLY A 141 25.48 -24.55 -6.22
CA GLY A 141 25.56 -23.15 -6.66
C GLY A 141 26.05 -22.95 -8.09
N GLN A 142 26.14 -24.00 -8.91
CA GLN A 142 26.50 -23.86 -10.34
C GLN A 142 25.52 -22.93 -11.07
N LEU A 143 26.06 -22.00 -11.84
CA LEU A 143 25.29 -21.22 -12.82
C LEU A 143 24.96 -22.12 -14.02
N GLN A 144 23.69 -22.26 -14.35
CA GLN A 144 23.24 -23.04 -15.50
C GLN A 144 22.42 -22.17 -16.46
N SER A 145 22.50 -22.51 -17.75
CA SER A 145 21.70 -21.88 -18.80
C SER A 145 20.72 -22.88 -19.41
N TYR A 146 19.50 -22.43 -19.66
CA TYR A 146 18.41 -23.19 -20.27
C TYR A 146 18.32 -22.86 -21.76
N PHE A 147 18.26 -23.87 -22.62
CA PHE A 147 18.00 -23.70 -24.05
C PHE A 147 16.50 -23.82 -24.36
N ALA A 148 16.04 -23.00 -25.30
CA ALA A 148 14.64 -22.97 -25.72
C ALA A 148 14.19 -24.20 -26.53
N ARG A 149 15.07 -25.17 -26.83
CA ARG A 149 14.72 -26.30 -27.71
C ARG A 149 14.71 -27.68 -27.06
N ASP A 150 15.54 -27.97 -26.06
CA ASP A 150 15.71 -29.37 -25.62
C ASP A 150 15.73 -29.61 -24.10
N GLY A 151 15.41 -28.62 -23.26
CA GLY A 151 15.33 -28.81 -21.80
C GLY A 151 16.65 -29.21 -21.10
N GLY A 152 17.76 -29.32 -21.84
CA GLY A 152 19.10 -29.60 -21.32
C GLY A 152 19.88 -28.35 -20.93
N PHE A 153 20.89 -28.54 -20.08
CA PHE A 153 21.82 -27.50 -19.63
C PHE A 153 23.16 -27.64 -20.35
N THR A 154 23.75 -26.53 -20.80
CA THR A 154 25.16 -26.52 -21.22
C THR A 154 26.01 -26.08 -20.04
N ARG A 155 26.91 -26.96 -19.62
CA ARG A 155 27.97 -26.64 -18.65
C ARG A 155 29.04 -25.86 -19.41
N LEU A 156 29.33 -24.62 -19.00
CA LEU A 156 30.55 -23.96 -19.46
C LEU A 156 31.71 -24.76 -18.86
N PHE A 157 32.33 -25.63 -19.67
CA PHE A 157 33.53 -26.35 -19.25
C PHE A 157 34.61 -25.30 -18.96
N VAL A 158 35.00 -25.20 -17.68
CA VAL A 158 36.31 -24.64 -17.33
C VAL A 158 37.30 -25.77 -17.61
N PRO A 159 38.18 -25.67 -18.63
CA PRO A 159 39.22 -26.65 -18.82
C PRO A 159 40.10 -26.65 -17.56
N THR A 160 40.40 -27.84 -17.04
CA THR A 160 41.44 -28.04 -16.03
C THR A 160 42.81 -27.70 -16.60
#